data_AF-A0A6G1JDP9-F1
#
_entry.id   AF-A0A6G1JDP9-F1
#
_cell.length_a   1.000
_cell.length_b   1.000
_cell.length_c   1.000
_cell.angle_alpha   90.00
_cell.angle_beta   90.00
_cell.angle_gamma   90.00
#
_symmetry.space_group_name_H-M   'P 1'
#
loop_
_entity.id
_entity.type
_entity.pdbx_description
1 polymer ?
#
loop_
_entity_poly.entity_id
_entity_poly.type
_entity_poly.pdbx_seq_one_letter_code
_entity_poly.pdbx_strand_id
1 'polypeptide(L)' 'MDTRELAIQRAISNFNTGVYSSQRAAAKAYGIPLSTLHGRLRGATTSGLSY' A
#
# COMPACT_ATOMS: atom_id res chain seq x y z
N MET A 1 1.12 17.22 4.54
CA MET A 1 0.67 15.81 4.48
C MET A 1 0.22 15.55 3.05
N ASP A 2 1.09 14.97 2.25
CA ASP A 2 0.86 14.71 0.83
C ASP A 2 -0.32 13.74 0.65
N THR A 3 -1.38 14.18 -0.03
CA THR A 3 -2.59 13.39 -0.31
C THR A 3 -2.26 12.04 -0.98
N ARG A 4 -1.17 12.01 -1.74
CA ARG A 4 -0.64 10.79 -2.37
C ARG A 4 -0.09 9.78 -1.37
N GLU A 5 0.67 10.21 -0.37
CA GLU A 5 1.22 9.30 0.64
C GLU A 5 0.11 8.72 1.52
N LEU A 6 -0.88 9.54 1.87
CA LEU A 6 -2.07 9.07 2.60
C LEU A 6 -2.84 8.00 1.81
N ALA A 7 -2.98 8.17 0.49
CA ALA A 7 -3.63 7.18 -0.37
C ALA A 7 -2.88 5.85 -0.40
N ILE A 8 -1.54 5.88 -0.45
CA ILE A 8 -0.71 4.66 -0.41
C ILE A 8 -0.85 3.95 0.94
N GLN A 9 -0.76 4.69 2.05
CA GLN A 9 -0.91 4.11 3.39
C GLN A 9 -2.29 3.47 3.59
N ARG A 10 -3.35 4.15 3.15
CA ARG A 10 -4.72 3.60 3.19
C ARG A 10 -4.87 2.37 2.31
N ALA A 11 -4.28 2.35 1.12
CA ALA A 11 -4.29 1.18 0.24
C ALA A 11 -3.61 -0.03 0.88
N ILE A 12 -2.47 0.17 1.53
CA ILE A 12 -1.73 -0.88 2.25
C ILE A 12 -2.55 -1.41 3.43
N SER A 13 -3.10 -0.51 4.25
CA SER A 13 -3.90 -0.88 5.42
C SER A 13 -5.16 -1.67 5.02
N ASN A 14 -5.87 -1.24 3.98
CA ASN A 14 -7.06 -1.94 3.49
C ASN A 14 -6.72 -3.29 2.82
N PHE A 15 -5.57 -3.38 2.15
CA PHE A 15 -5.10 -4.66 1.62
C PHE A 15 -4.76 -5.64 2.75
N ASN A 16 -4.03 -5.20 3.78
CA ASN A 16 -3.63 -6.04 4.91
C ASN A 16 -4.82 -6.48 5.80
N THR A 17 -5.88 -5.66 5.88
CA THR A 17 -7.12 -6.01 6.60
C THR A 17 -8.05 -6.92 5.79
N GLY A 18 -7.70 -7.24 4.54
CA GLY A 18 -8.49 -8.11 3.68
C GLY A 18 -9.69 -7.44 3.01
N VAL A 19 -9.83 -6.10 3.10
CA VAL A 19 -10.90 -5.34 2.42
C VAL A 19 -10.85 -5.54 0.91
N TYR A 20 -9.64 -5.68 0.35
CA TYR A 20 -9.43 -5.98 -1.06
C TYR A 20 -8.80 -7.35 -1.24
N SER A 21 -9.41 -8.17 -2.10
CA SER A 21 -8.90 -9.51 -2.43
C SER A 21 -7.58 -9.51 -3.21
N SER A 22 -7.14 -8.36 -3.72
CA SER A 22 -5.88 -8.23 -4.46
C SER A 22 -5.27 -6.83 -4.36
N GLN A 23 -3.93 -6.74 -4.48
CA GLN A 23 -3.21 -5.46 -4.54
C GLN A 23 -3.71 -4.58 -5.69
N ARG A 24 -4.12 -5.20 -6.81
CA ARG A 24 -4.63 -4.48 -7.99
C ARG A 24 -5.96 -3.79 -7.72
N ALA A 25 -6.85 -4.43 -6.96
CA ALA A 25 -8.12 -3.82 -6.54
C ALA A 25 -7.90 -2.64 -5.59
N ALA A 26 -7.00 -2.80 -4.61
CA ALA A 26 -6.61 -1.71 -3.71
C ALA A 26 -5.97 -0.54 -4.49
N ALA A 27 -5.01 -0.81 -5.37
CA ALA A 27 -4.35 0.22 -6.16
C ALA A 27 -5.34 1.03 -7.02
N LYS A 28 -6.30 0.35 -7.66
CA LYS A 28 -7.36 1.00 -8.46
C LYS A 28 -8.31 1.84 -7.60
N ALA A 29 -8.70 1.35 -6.42
CA ALA A 29 -9.59 2.08 -5.52
C ALA A 29 -8.98 3.40 -5.00
N TYR A 30 -7.66 3.42 -4.81
CA TYR A 30 -6.93 4.60 -4.34
C TYR A 30 -6.29 5.44 -5.47
N GLY A 31 -6.48 5.05 -6.74
CA GLY A 31 -5.92 5.78 -7.89
C GLY A 31 -4.39 5.77 -7.95
N ILE A 32 -3.74 4.77 -7.35
CA ILE A 32 -2.28 4.68 -7.30
C ILE A 32 -1.75 3.60 -8.27
N PRO A 33 -0.50 3.74 -8.75
CA PRO A 33 0.13 2.71 -9.57
C PRO A 33 0.31 1.41 -8.78
N LEU A 34 0.04 0.27 -9.41
CA LEU A 34 0.27 -1.04 -8.79
C LEU A 34 1.74 -1.23 -8.39
N SER A 35 2.69 -0.78 -9.22
CA SER A 35 4.13 -0.85 -8.89
C SER A 35 4.48 -0.05 -7.63
N THR A 36 3.79 1.08 -7.37
CA THR A 36 3.96 1.86 -6.14
C THR A 36 3.46 1.07 -4.93
N LEU A 37 2.26 0.49 -5.02
CA LEU A 37 1.70 -0.31 -3.93
C LEU A 37 2.54 -1.57 -3.67
N HIS A 38 2.93 -2.28 -4.73
CA HIS A 38 3.76 -3.48 -4.64
C HIS A 38 5.15 -3.18 -4.08
N GLY A 39 5.79 -2.11 -4.55
CA GLY A 39 7.08 -1.64 -4.03
C GLY A 39 7.00 -1.24 -2.56
N ARG A 40 5.93 -0.56 -2.14
CA ARG A 40 5.70 -0.19 -0.74
C ARG A 40 5.36 -1.39 0.14
N LEU A 41 4.59 -2.37 -0.34
CA LEU A 41 4.32 -3.61 0.41
C LEU A 41 5.60 -4.43 0.61
N ARG A 42 6.45 -4.54 -0.42
CA ARG A 42 7.74 -5.24 -0.33
C ARG A 42 8.78 -4.46 0.49
N GLY A 43 8.82 -3.13 0.34
CA GLY A 43 9.70 -2.26 1.11
C GLY A 43 9.28 -2.12 2.58
N ALA A 44 7.98 -2.15 2.87
CA ALA A 44 7.46 -2.15 4.23
C ALA A 44 7.89 -3.39 5.03
N THR A 45 8.11 -4.54 4.37
CA THR A 45 8.70 -5.72 5.00
C THR A 45 10.16 -5.50 5.44
N THR A 46 10.88 -4.52 4.87
CA THR A 46 12.30 -4.27 5.17
C THR A 46 12.53 -3.18 6.23
N SER A 47 11.57 -2.31 6.51
CA SER A 47 11.78 -1.17 7.42
C SER A 47 11.39 -1.43 8.89
N GLY A 48 11.12 -2.68 9.29
CA GLY A 48 10.69 -3.04 10.64
C GLY A 48 11.77 -3.55 11.60
N LEU A 49 13.03 -3.74 11.15
CA LEU A 49 14.10 -4.30 11.98
C LEU A 49 15.42 -3.57 11.69
N SER A 50 15.60 -2.41 12.30
CA SER A 50 16.94 -1.97 12.73
C SER A 50 16.80 -1.59 14.19
N TYR A 51 17.39 -2.47 15.02
CA TYR A 51 17.50 -2.42 16.47
C TYR A 51 18.47 -1.31 16.89
#